data_AF-M0P9D7-F1
#
_entry.id   AF-M0P9D7-F1
#
_cell.length_a   1.000
_cell.length_b   1.000
_cell.length_c   1.000
_cell.angle_alpha   90.00
_cell.angle_beta   90.00
_cell.angle_gamma   90.00
#
_symmetry.space_group_name_H-M   'P 1'
#
loop_
_entity.id
_entity.type
_entity.pdbx_description
1 polymer ?
#
loop_
_entity_poly.entity_id
_entity_poly.type
_entity_poly.pdbx_seq_one_letter_code
_entity_poly.pdbx_strand_id
1 'polypeptide(L)'
;EMCIRDRVYVEHDLSGLVRADGLEAEIHGTADLLFRLGDGEWQVTDVKISLTDGTEHTRSRYDLQVAAYAAVLERELGEGATVRRSVETFGVARDTVRGRIPPAVVGRRLRALSRRTRD
;
A
#
# COMPACT_ATOMS: atom_id res chain seq x y z
N GLU A 1 -22.89 -26.46 0.62
CA GLU A 1 -21.44 -26.33 0.84
C GLU A 1 -21.05 -24.90 0.46
N MET A 2 -20.80 -24.02 1.43
CA MET A 2 -20.53 -22.60 1.17
C MET A 2 -19.02 -22.38 1.23
N CYS A 3 -18.38 -22.25 0.07
CA CYS A 3 -16.96 -21.96 -0.04
C CYS A 3 -16.73 -20.52 0.46
N ILE A 4 -16.22 -20.34 1.67
CA ILE A 4 -15.79 -19.02 2.14
C ILE A 4 -14.54 -18.66 1.33
N ARG A 5 -14.65 -17.66 0.46
CA ARG A 5 -13.54 -17.17 -0.35
C ARG A 5 -12.97 -15.92 0.28
N ASP A 6 -11.66 -15.92 0.47
CA ASP A 6 -10.91 -14.70 0.76
C ASP A 6 -11.19 -13.66 -0.33
N ARG A 7 -11.38 -12.40 0.08
CA ARG A 7 -11.52 -11.27 -0.83
C ARG A 7 -10.41 -10.28 -0.58
N VAL A 8 -9.90 -9.71 -1.66
CA VAL A 8 -8.90 -8.64 -1.64
C VAL A 8 -9.50 -7.41 -2.30
N TYR A 9 -9.34 -6.28 -1.64
CA TYR A 9 -9.64 -4.96 -2.16
C TYR A 9 -8.32 -4.19 -2.19
N VAL A 10 -8.09 -3.45 -3.26
CA VAL A 10 -6.87 -2.68 -3.49
C VAL A 10 -7.22 -1.21 -3.65
N GLU A 11 -6.34 -0.33 -3.16
CA GLU A 11 -6.54 1.12 -3.18
C GLU A 11 -7.95 1.50 -2.70
N HIS A 12 -8.33 1.00 -1.53
CA HIS A 12 -9.68 1.16 -1.00
C HIS A 12 -9.80 2.46 -0.22
N ASP A 13 -10.70 3.34 -0.66
CA ASP A 13 -11.01 4.57 0.05
C ASP A 13 -11.65 4.28 1.41
N LEU A 14 -11.06 4.83 2.46
CA LEU A 14 -11.55 4.79 3.83
C LEU A 14 -11.72 6.23 4.30
N SER A 15 -12.97 6.62 4.47
CA SER A 15 -13.33 7.97 4.90
C SER A 15 -14.35 7.92 6.01
N GLY A 16 -14.10 8.61 7.11
CA GLY A 16 -14.98 8.53 8.26
C GLY A 16 -14.78 9.65 9.27
N LEU A 17 -15.86 10.00 9.95
CA LEU A 17 -15.86 10.94 11.05
C LEU A 17 -15.56 10.22 12.38
N VAL A 18 -14.51 10.66 13.06
CA VAL A 18 -14.12 10.19 14.38
C VAL A 18 -14.39 11.29 15.41
N ARG A 19 -14.93 10.89 16.56
CA ARG A 19 -15.18 11.79 17.69
C ARG A 19 -14.40 11.31 18.91
N ALA A 20 -13.61 12.19 19.51
CA ALA A 20 -12.87 11.92 20.74
C ALA A 20 -12.80 13.19 21.59
N ASP A 21 -13.16 13.12 22.87
CA ASP A 21 -13.07 14.24 23.83
C ASP A 21 -13.69 15.57 23.34
N GLY A 22 -14.81 15.50 22.61
CA GLY A 22 -15.47 16.68 22.05
C GLY A 22 -14.81 17.25 20.78
N LEU A 23 -13.71 16.67 20.32
CA LEU A 23 -13.14 16.92 19.01
C LEU A 23 -13.83 16.02 17.96
N GLU A 24 -14.25 16.64 16.86
CA GLU A 24 -14.65 15.93 15.65
C GLU A 24 -13.53 16.06 14.61
N ALA A 25 -13.08 14.92 14.07
CA ALA A 25 -12.06 14.87 13.03
C ALA A 25 -12.51 13.96 11.91
N GLU A 26 -12.38 14.44 10.67
CA GLU A 26 -12.63 13.64 9.48
C GLU A 26 -11.32 13.01 9.02
N ILE A 27 -11.33 11.68 8.90
CA ILE A 27 -10.22 10.90 8.38
C ILE A 27 -10.55 10.57 6.94
N HIS A 28 -9.64 10.89 6.03
CA HIS A 28 -9.68 10.47 4.63
C HIS A 28 -8.36 9.80 4.29
N GLY A 29 -8.43 8.62 3.73
CA GLY A 29 -7.27 7.97 3.13
C GLY A 29 -7.66 6.84 2.21
N THR A 30 -6.65 6.23 1.60
CA THR A 30 -6.80 5.11 0.70
C THR A 30 -5.88 4.02 1.22
N ALA A 31 -6.45 2.90 1.67
CA ALA A 31 -5.68 1.76 2.11
C ALA A 31 -5.16 0.99 0.89
N ASP A 32 -3.87 0.65 0.89
CA ASP A 32 -3.26 -0.08 -0.23
C ASP A 32 -3.93 -1.44 -0.44
N LEU A 33 -4.15 -2.19 0.66
CA LEU A 33 -4.74 -3.51 0.65
C LEU A 33 -5.72 -3.69 1.82
N LEU A 34 -6.86 -4.29 1.52
CA LEU A 34 -7.83 -4.75 2.50
C LEU A 34 -8.22 -6.19 2.19
N PHE A 35 -8.13 -7.05 3.20
CA PHE A 35 -8.48 -8.46 3.12
C PHE A 35 -9.73 -8.74 3.94
N ARG A 36 -10.64 -9.52 3.37
CA ARG A 36 -11.65 -10.27 4.13
C ARG A 36 -11.25 -11.73 4.12
N LEU A 37 -10.87 -12.23 5.28
CA LEU A 37 -10.36 -13.59 5.49
C LEU A 37 -11.52 -14.60 5.56
N GLY A 38 -11.20 -15.88 5.32
CA GLY A 38 -12.15 -16.98 5.27
C GLY A 38 -12.87 -17.31 6.58
N ASP A 39 -12.44 -16.73 7.70
CA ASP A 39 -13.11 -16.78 9.01
C ASP A 39 -14.06 -15.58 9.25
N GLY A 40 -14.11 -14.64 8.30
CA GLY A 40 -14.89 -13.41 8.41
C GLY A 40 -14.12 -12.25 9.05
N GLU A 41 -12.87 -12.45 9.48
CA GLU A 41 -12.02 -11.37 9.95
C GLU A 41 -11.56 -10.46 8.82
N TRP A 42 -11.24 -9.22 9.18
CA TRP A 42 -10.72 -8.22 8.25
C TRP A 42 -9.29 -7.85 8.59
N GLN A 43 -8.49 -7.55 7.57
CA GLN A 43 -7.11 -7.07 7.74
C GLN A 43 -6.85 -5.90 6.80
N VAL A 44 -6.43 -4.77 7.36
CA VAL A 44 -5.86 -3.66 6.58
C VAL A 44 -4.34 -3.79 6.54
N THR A 45 -3.77 -3.63 5.34
CA THR A 45 -2.33 -3.68 5.11
C THR A 45 -1.91 -2.49 4.27
N ASP A 46 -0.95 -1.73 4.80
CA ASP A 46 -0.34 -0.61 4.11
C ASP A 46 1.11 -0.98 3.71
N VAL A 47 1.47 -0.65 2.47
CA VAL A 47 2.71 -1.07 1.82
C VAL A 47 3.67 0.11 1.74
N LYS A 48 4.85 -0.05 2.35
CA LYS A 48 5.89 0.98 2.35
C LYS A 48 7.12 0.50 1.58
N ILE A 49 7.73 1.40 0.82
CA ILE A 49 9.06 1.20 0.25
C ILE A 49 10.06 1.87 1.17
N SER A 50 11.05 1.13 1.66
CA SER A 50 12.15 1.69 2.45
C SER A 50 13.49 1.44 1.79
N LEU A 51 14.31 2.49 1.71
CA LEU A 51 15.67 2.42 1.16
C LEU A 51 16.75 2.40 2.26
N THR A 52 16.33 2.47 3.52
CA THR A 52 17.14 2.44 4.73
C THR A 52 16.38 1.73 5.83
N ASP A 53 17.02 1.44 6.96
CA ASP A 53 16.29 0.98 8.14
C ASP A 53 15.28 2.05 8.59
N GLY A 54 14.09 1.62 8.97
CA GLY A 54 13.07 2.50 9.52
C GLY A 54 13.44 2.95 10.93
N THR A 55 13.38 4.26 11.19
CA THR A 55 13.52 4.82 12.53
C THR A 55 12.28 4.54 13.38
N GLU A 56 12.39 4.65 14.71
CA GLU A 56 11.24 4.52 15.62
C GLU A 56 10.13 5.52 15.29
N HIS A 57 10.49 6.77 14.98
CA HIS A 57 9.54 7.78 14.56
C HIS A 57 8.80 7.38 13.28
N THR A 58 9.50 6.82 12.29
CA THR A 58 8.86 6.33 11.06
C THR A 58 7.89 5.18 11.34
N ARG A 59 8.28 4.22 12.20
CA ARG A 59 7.41 3.10 12.60
C ARG A 59 6.15 3.59 13.32
N SER A 60 6.29 4.53 14.25
CA SER A 60 5.17 5.12 14.98
C SER A 60 4.16 5.81 14.05
N ARG A 61 4.64 6.53 13.02
CA ARG A 61 3.74 7.13 12.02
C ARG A 61 2.97 6.09 11.21
N TYR A 62 3.63 5.01 10.79
CA TYR A 62 2.97 3.95 10.02
C TYR A 62 1.95 3.19 10.87
N ASP A 63 2.28 2.91 12.13
CA ASP A 63 1.37 2.30 13.09
C ASP A 63 0.11 3.15 13.31
N LEU A 64 0.28 4.47 13.51
CA LEU A 64 -0.84 5.40 13.63
C LEU A 64 -1.71 5.42 12.36
N GLN A 65 -1.10 5.37 11.17
CA GLN A 65 -1.82 5.36 9.90
C GLN A 65 -2.72 4.12 9.77
N VAL A 66 -2.18 2.92 10.00
CA VAL A 66 -2.98 1.68 9.90
C VAL A 66 -3.99 1.56 11.04
N ALA A 67 -3.71 2.14 12.21
CA ALA A 67 -4.67 2.28 13.30
C ALA A 67 -5.86 3.17 12.92
N ALA A 68 -5.61 4.29 12.25
CA ALA A 68 -6.67 5.18 11.76
C ALA A 68 -7.57 4.47 10.73
N TYR A 69 -6.99 3.73 9.79
CA TYR A 69 -7.75 2.96 8.81
C TYR A 69 -8.59 1.85 9.44
N ALA A 70 -8.01 1.08 10.37
CA ALA A 70 -8.76 0.06 11.09
C ALA A 70 -9.93 0.68 11.87
N ALA A 71 -9.72 1.81 12.55
CA ALA A 71 -10.78 2.46 13.30
C ALA A 71 -11.94 2.96 12.42
N VAL A 72 -11.65 3.46 11.20
CA VAL A 72 -12.70 3.82 10.23
C VAL A 72 -13.45 2.55 9.79
N LEU A 73 -12.72 1.50 9.42
CA LEU A 73 -13.32 0.26 8.93
C LEU A 73 -14.15 -0.47 9.99
N GLU A 74 -13.68 -0.56 11.23
CA GLU A 74 -14.44 -1.16 12.35
C GLU A 74 -15.78 -0.46 12.54
N ARG A 75 -15.83 0.87 12.36
CA ARG A 75 -17.08 1.63 12.44
C ARG A 75 -18.02 1.35 11.27
N GLU A 76 -17.49 1.18 10.05
CA GLU A 76 -18.28 0.82 8.87
C GLU A 76 -18.84 -0.61 8.96
N LEU A 77 -18.06 -1.54 9.53
CA LEU A 77 -18.45 -2.93 9.71
C LEU A 77 -19.43 -3.13 10.88
N GLY A 78 -19.41 -2.24 11.86
CA GLY A 78 -20.32 -2.25 13.01
C GLY A 78 -19.77 -2.96 14.24
N GLU A 79 -20.61 -3.08 15.27
CA GLU A 79 -20.20 -3.57 16.59
C GLU A 79 -19.66 -5.01 16.54
N GLY A 80 -18.53 -5.24 17.21
CA GLY A 80 -17.89 -6.55 17.31
C GLY A 80 -16.95 -6.91 16.16
N ALA A 81 -16.87 -6.08 15.11
CA ALA A 81 -15.85 -6.23 14.08
C ALA A 81 -14.46 -5.98 14.66
N THR A 82 -13.52 -6.88 14.38
CA THR A 82 -12.10 -6.72 14.72
C THR A 82 -11.30 -6.65 13.43
N VAL A 83 -10.48 -5.60 13.27
CA VAL A 83 -9.64 -5.42 12.09
C VAL A 83 -8.16 -5.60 12.46
N ARG A 84 -7.51 -6.59 11.87
CA ARG A 84 -6.06 -6.77 11.95
C ARG A 84 -5.36 -5.67 11.17
N ARG A 85 -4.16 -5.31 11.64
CA ARG A 85 -3.36 -4.21 11.09
C ARG A 85 -1.97 -4.72 10.77
N SER A 86 -1.48 -4.42 9.57
CA SER A 86 -0.09 -4.67 9.23
C SER A 86 0.48 -3.56 8.35
N VAL A 87 1.81 -3.40 8.45
CA VAL A 87 2.60 -2.55 7.57
C VAL A 87 3.64 -3.45 6.92
N GLU A 88 3.56 -3.63 5.61
CA GLU A 88 4.53 -4.43 4.86
C GLU A 88 5.58 -3.50 4.25
N THR A 89 6.82 -3.63 4.69
CA THR A 89 7.93 -2.79 4.21
C THR A 89 8.81 -3.58 3.24
N PHE A 90 8.92 -3.09 2.01
CA PHE A 90 9.76 -3.67 0.97
C PHE A 90 10.99 -2.81 0.70
N GLY A 91 12.15 -3.47 0.60
CA GLY A 91 13.41 -2.85 0.18
C GLY A 91 14.62 -3.57 0.76
N VAL A 92 15.55 -3.97 -0.10
CA VAL A 92 16.79 -4.69 0.29
C VAL A 92 18.06 -4.07 -0.28
N ALA A 93 17.98 -3.16 -1.26
CA ALA A 93 19.16 -2.42 -1.72
C ALA A 93 18.78 -1.14 -2.47
N ARG A 94 19.50 -0.05 -2.21
CA ARG A 94 19.46 1.19 -3.00
C ARG A 94 20.59 1.17 -4.03
N ASP A 95 20.36 0.56 -5.19
CA ASP A 95 21.26 0.73 -6.34
C ASP A 95 20.85 1.94 -7.18
N THR A 96 21.61 3.04 -7.05
CA THR A 96 21.41 4.22 -7.89
C THR A 96 22.26 4.10 -9.16
N VAL A 97 21.63 3.71 -10.28
CA VAL A 97 22.28 3.75 -11.59
C VAL A 97 22.08 5.13 -12.24
N ARG A 98 23.10 5.99 -12.18
CA ARG A 98 23.16 7.17 -13.04
C ARG A 98 23.57 6.73 -14.46
N GLY A 99 22.80 7.16 -15.46
CA GLY A 99 22.81 6.64 -16.83
C GLY A 99 24.18 6.23 -17.36
N ARG A 100 24.39 4.92 -17.56
CA ARG A 100 25.62 4.34 -18.12
C ARG A 100 25.65 4.28 -19.65
N ILE A 101 24.53 4.63 -20.30
CA ILE A 101 24.36 4.51 -21.74
C ILE A 101 24.25 5.92 -22.34
N PRO A 102 25.28 6.39 -23.06
CA PRO A 102 25.22 7.67 -23.75
C PRO A 102 24.04 7.70 -24.75
N PRO A 103 23.36 8.85 -24.94
CA PRO A 103 22.26 8.98 -25.91
C PRO A 103 22.64 8.52 -27.33
N ALA A 104 23.90 8.67 -27.72
CA ALA A 104 24.43 8.18 -28.99
C ALA A 104 24.33 6.64 -29.14
N VAL A 105 24.47 5.89 -28.05
CA VAL A 105 24.32 4.43 -28.03
C VAL A 105 22.86 4.03 -28.21
N VAL A 106 21.93 4.79 -27.61
CA VAL A 106 20.47 4.59 -27.81
C VAL A 106 20.11 4.82 -29.28
N GLY A 107 20.53 5.94 -29.87
CA GLY A 107 20.26 6.24 -31.28
C GLY A 107 20.87 5.21 -32.24
N ARG A 108 22.05 4.68 -31.94
CA ARG A 108 22.68 3.61 -32.73
C ARG A 108 21.88 2.30 -32.67
N ARG A 109 21.40 1.90 -31.49
CA ARG A 109 20.60 0.66 -31.33
C ARG A 109 19.23 0.77 -31.99
N LEU A 110 18.57 1.93 -31.88
CA LEU A 110 17.29 2.18 -32.55
C LEU A 110 17.43 2.08 -34.08
N ARG A 111 18.47 2.69 -34.66
CA ARG A 111 18.75 2.56 -36.11
C ARG A 111 19.02 1.12 -36.54
N ALA A 112 19.73 0.33 -35.73
CA ALA A 112 19.99 -1.08 -36.02
C ALA A 112 18.71 -1.92 -35.97
N LEU A 113 17.78 -1.61 -35.06
CA LEU A 113 16.47 -2.26 -35.00
C LEU A 113 15.59 -1.89 -36.20
N SER A 114 15.51 -0.60 -36.57
CA SER A 114 14.72 -0.15 -37.73
C SER A 114 15.21 -0.69 -39.07
N ARG A 115 16.48 -1.10 -39.16
CA ARG A 115 17.04 -1.77 -40.35
C ARG A 115 16.64 -3.24 -40.41
N ARG A 116 16.59 -3.93 -39.26
CA ARG A 116 16.15 -5.34 -39.18
C ARG A 116 14.66 -5.52 -39.47
N THR A 117 13.84 -4.49 -39.33
CA THR A 117 12.40 -4.53 -39.63
C THR A 117 12.09 -4.21 -41.09
N ARG A 118 13.09 -3.89 -41.92
CA ARG A 118 12.94 -3.55 -43.33
C ARG A 118 13.53 -4.59 -44.29
N ASP A 119 14.10 -5.66 -43.75
CA ASP A 119 14.45 -6.91 -44.44
C ASP A 119 13.43 -7.99 -44.03
#